data_AF-A0A3N5N6V8-F1
#
_entry.id   AF-A0A3N5N6V8-F1
#
_cell.length_a   1.000
_cell.length_b   1.000
_cell.length_c   1.000
_cell.angle_alpha   90.00
_cell.angle_beta   90.00
_cell.angle_gamma   90.00
#
_symmetry.space_group_name_H-M   'P 1'
#
loop_
_entity.id
_entity.type
_entity.pdbx_description
1 polymer ?
#
loop_
_entity_poly.entity_id
_entity_poly.type
_entity_poly.pdbx_seq_one_letter_code
_entity_poly.pdbx_strand_id
1 'polypeptide(L)'
;MTRKAMTTMLRDALSFGCVFVLGAVLAATAHGQGYPTRPLRLLVPFTPGGSQDVAARLISAPVARSLGQNVVIDNRAGSGGLIAAQEAARAQADGYTLFMASGAQMGISPALRSNVGYDPVKSFIHVIHLTDTPMSLIAHPALPASNAKELVAYSLANRGKLNTASTGNGTYTHMTLELFKQITGADLTHVPYK
;
A
#
# COMPACT_ATOMS: atom_id res chain seq x y z
N MET A 1 -24.54 -68.91 18.21
CA MET A 1 -24.99 -67.58 17.72
C MET A 1 -26.18 -67.77 16.80
N THR A 2 -27.33 -67.16 17.13
CA THR A 2 -28.59 -67.30 16.38
C THR A 2 -28.56 -66.45 15.11
N ARG A 3 -29.13 -66.94 14.00
CA ARG A 3 -29.14 -66.27 12.67
C ARG A 3 -29.62 -64.81 12.69
N LYS A 4 -30.43 -64.44 13.69
CA LYS A 4 -30.92 -63.08 13.93
C LYS A 4 -29.82 -62.10 14.39
N ALA A 5 -28.89 -62.55 15.23
CA ALA A 5 -27.79 -61.71 15.71
C ALA A 5 -26.78 -61.37 14.59
N MET A 6 -26.56 -62.31 13.67
CA MET A 6 -25.63 -62.14 12.55
C MET A 6 -26.17 -61.16 11.49
N THR A 7 -27.49 -61.12 11.29
CA THR A 7 -28.14 -60.21 10.34
C THR A 7 -28.22 -58.76 10.86
N THR A 8 -28.32 -58.56 12.17
CA THR A 8 -28.23 -57.22 12.79
C THR A 8 -26.80 -56.69 12.73
N MET A 9 -25.79 -57.50 13.07
CA MET A 9 -24.37 -57.12 12.97
C MET A 9 -23.94 -56.75 11.54
N LEU A 10 -24.46 -57.46 10.52
CA LEU A 10 -24.19 -57.15 9.12
C LEU A 10 -24.82 -55.82 8.65
N ARG A 11 -26.01 -55.45 9.15
CA ARG A 11 -26.65 -54.15 8.86
C ARG A 11 -25.94 -52.98 9.53
N ASP A 12 -25.46 -53.18 10.77
CA ASP A 12 -24.73 -52.15 11.50
C ASP A 12 -23.34 -51.94 10.88
N ALA A 13 -22.65 -53.01 10.49
CA ALA A 13 -21.38 -52.93 9.77
C ALA A 13 -21.50 -52.23 8.39
N LEU A 14 -22.60 -52.48 7.65
CA LEU A 14 -22.86 -51.79 6.38
C LEU A 14 -23.16 -50.30 6.57
N SER A 15 -23.89 -49.95 7.64
CA SER A 15 -24.27 -48.57 7.95
C SER A 15 -23.06 -47.75 8.42
N PHE A 16 -22.15 -48.34 9.20
CA PHE A 16 -20.88 -47.72 9.57
C PHE A 16 -19.93 -47.52 8.38
N GLY A 17 -19.92 -48.46 7.43
CA GLY A 17 -19.12 -48.34 6.20
C GLY A 17 -19.55 -47.18 5.30
N CYS A 18 -20.87 -46.96 5.13
CA CYS A 18 -21.38 -45.85 4.32
C CYS A 18 -21.07 -44.47 4.91
N VAL A 19 -21.10 -44.31 6.24
CA VAL A 19 -20.76 -43.05 6.91
C VAL A 19 -19.27 -42.72 6.77
N PHE A 20 -18.40 -43.74 6.84
CA PHE A 20 -16.96 -43.57 6.70
C PHE A 20 -16.55 -43.17 5.27
N VAL A 21 -17.20 -43.76 4.25
CA VAL A 21 -16.93 -43.43 2.84
C VAL A 21 -17.46 -42.02 2.49
N LEU A 22 -18.62 -41.61 3.02
CA LEU A 22 -19.14 -40.27 2.78
C LEU A 22 -18.27 -39.17 3.44
N GLY A 23 -17.71 -39.45 4.62
CA GLY A 23 -16.75 -38.56 5.30
C GLY A 23 -15.43 -38.38 4.54
N ALA A 24 -14.93 -39.45 3.89
CA ALA A 24 -13.71 -39.39 3.08
C ALA A 24 -13.89 -38.60 1.77
N VAL A 25 -15.08 -38.65 1.16
CA VAL A 25 -15.39 -37.87 -0.07
C VAL A 25 -15.54 -36.38 0.25
N LEU A 26 -16.10 -36.02 1.41
CA LEU A 26 -16.19 -34.62 1.86
C LEU A 26 -14.84 -34.03 2.30
N ALA A 27 -13.91 -34.85 2.79
CA ALA A 27 -12.54 -34.43 3.08
C ALA A 27 -11.71 -34.17 1.81
N ALA A 28 -12.03 -34.84 0.70
CA ALA A 28 -11.34 -34.68 -0.59
C ALA A 28 -11.75 -33.41 -1.36
N THR A 29 -12.88 -32.79 -1.04
CA THR A 29 -13.32 -31.53 -1.67
C THR A 29 -12.82 -30.28 -0.92
N ALA A 30 -12.11 -30.45 0.19
CA ALA A 30 -11.40 -29.37 0.87
C ALA A 30 -10.06 -29.04 0.17
N HIS A 31 -10.06 -28.93 -1.16
CA HIS A 31 -9.12 -28.05 -1.82
C HIS A 31 -9.50 -26.65 -1.38
N GLY A 32 -8.70 -26.06 -0.47
CA GLY A 32 -8.86 -24.66 -0.11
C GLY A 32 -9.08 -23.86 -1.39
N GLN A 33 -10.20 -23.13 -1.45
CA GLN A 33 -10.52 -22.31 -2.61
C GLN A 33 -9.27 -21.48 -2.92
N GLY A 34 -8.71 -21.65 -4.12
CA GLY A 34 -7.44 -21.03 -4.49
C GLY A 34 -7.47 -19.53 -4.18
N TYR A 35 -6.47 -19.03 -3.47
CA TYR A 35 -6.33 -17.59 -3.28
C TYR A 35 -5.91 -16.95 -4.61
N PRO A 36 -6.49 -15.79 -4.99
CA PRO A 36 -7.59 -15.07 -4.36
C PRO A 36 -8.99 -15.51 -4.86
N THR A 37 -10.00 -15.49 -3.99
CA THR A 37 -11.40 -15.85 -4.30
C THR A 37 -12.33 -14.63 -4.48
N ARG A 38 -11.82 -13.44 -4.19
CA ARG A 38 -12.53 -12.16 -4.31
C ARG A 38 -11.54 -11.05 -4.72
N PRO A 39 -12.01 -9.87 -5.15
CA PRO A 39 -11.14 -8.76 -5.48
C PRO A 39 -10.22 -8.35 -4.33
N LEU A 40 -8.99 -7.96 -4.67
CA LEU A 40 -8.03 -7.37 -3.74
C LEU A 40 -8.30 -5.86 -3.65
N ARG A 41 -8.07 -5.28 -2.47
CA ARG A 41 -8.07 -3.84 -2.23
C ARG A 41 -6.64 -3.34 -2.14
N LEU A 42 -6.28 -2.36 -2.95
CA LEU A 42 -4.97 -1.71 -2.92
C LEU A 42 -5.10 -0.29 -2.39
N LEU A 43 -4.65 -0.07 -1.17
CA LEU A 43 -4.61 1.23 -0.52
C LEU A 43 -3.50 2.08 -1.13
N VAL A 44 -3.86 3.25 -1.65
CA VAL A 44 -2.94 4.24 -2.21
C VAL A 44 -2.93 5.48 -1.30
N PRO A 45 -1.79 5.89 -0.72
CA PRO A 45 -1.74 6.94 0.31
C PRO A 45 -1.93 8.38 -0.18
N PHE A 46 -2.26 8.59 -1.45
CA PHE A 46 -2.34 9.90 -2.10
C PHE A 46 -3.53 9.99 -3.05
N THR A 47 -3.85 11.22 -3.46
CA THR A 47 -4.99 11.52 -4.34
C THR A 47 -4.86 10.85 -5.70
N PRO A 48 -6.00 10.57 -6.38
CA PRO A 48 -6.00 10.10 -7.77
C PRO A 48 -5.20 11.02 -8.70
N GLY A 49 -4.54 10.44 -9.70
CA GLY A 49 -3.71 11.17 -10.67
C GLY A 49 -2.30 11.52 -10.19
N GLY A 50 -1.97 11.29 -8.91
CA GLY A 50 -0.59 11.38 -8.41
C GLY A 50 0.28 10.21 -8.90
N SER A 51 1.60 10.32 -8.74
CA SER A 51 2.56 9.31 -9.22
C SER A 51 2.27 7.90 -8.71
N GLN A 52 1.90 7.74 -7.44
CA GLN A 52 1.57 6.42 -6.88
C GLN A 52 0.24 5.85 -7.38
N ASP A 53 -0.76 6.69 -7.65
CA ASP A 53 -2.02 6.25 -8.25
C ASP A 53 -1.78 5.76 -9.69
N VAL A 54 -0.96 6.47 -10.46
CA VAL A 54 -0.55 6.04 -11.81
C VAL A 54 0.17 4.70 -11.74
N ALA A 55 1.15 4.54 -10.84
CA ALA A 55 1.86 3.28 -10.66
C ALA A 55 0.90 2.14 -10.27
N ALA A 56 0.00 2.37 -9.30
CA ALA A 56 -1.00 1.40 -8.88
C ALA A 56 -1.90 0.95 -10.03
N ARG A 57 -2.37 1.87 -10.88
CA ARG A 57 -3.18 1.57 -12.07
C ARG A 57 -2.42 0.74 -13.10
N LEU A 58 -1.14 1.07 -13.34
CA LEU A 58 -0.29 0.35 -14.29
C LEU A 58 -0.09 -1.11 -13.86
N ILE A 59 0.06 -1.38 -12.56
CA ILE A 59 0.31 -2.73 -12.06
C ILE A 59 -0.98 -3.53 -11.81
N SER A 60 -2.12 -2.86 -11.64
CA SER A 60 -3.37 -3.53 -11.29
C SER A 60 -3.85 -4.46 -12.41
N ALA A 61 -3.72 -4.04 -13.68
CA ALA A 61 -4.12 -4.84 -14.82
C ALA A 61 -3.31 -6.16 -14.99
N PRO A 62 -1.96 -6.16 -14.99
CA PRO A 62 -1.20 -7.40 -15.07
C PRO A 62 -1.39 -8.29 -13.84
N VAL A 63 -1.49 -7.72 -12.63
CA VAL A 63 -1.77 -8.49 -11.41
C VAL A 63 -3.14 -9.17 -11.51
N ALA A 64 -4.17 -8.44 -11.97
CA ALA A 64 -5.50 -9.01 -12.12
C ALA A 64 -5.54 -10.16 -13.13
N ARG A 65 -4.81 -10.04 -14.26
CA ARG A 65 -4.67 -11.14 -15.23
C ARG A 65 -3.96 -12.36 -14.64
N SER A 66 -2.94 -12.15 -13.81
CA SER A 66 -2.18 -13.24 -13.20
C SER A 66 -2.93 -13.96 -12.09
N LEU A 67 -3.74 -13.23 -11.32
CA LEU A 67 -4.43 -13.75 -10.13
C LEU A 67 -5.89 -14.14 -10.41
N GLY A 68 -6.45 -13.78 -11.56
CA GLY A 68 -7.85 -14.05 -11.91
C GLY A 68 -8.86 -13.24 -11.09
N GLN A 69 -8.42 -12.24 -10.33
CA GLN A 69 -9.26 -11.36 -9.52
C GLN A 69 -8.87 -9.90 -9.72
N ASN A 70 -9.86 -9.01 -9.67
CA ASN A 70 -9.63 -7.58 -9.82
C ASN A 70 -8.85 -6.99 -8.64
N VAL A 71 -8.08 -5.94 -8.91
CA VAL A 71 -7.48 -5.08 -7.89
C VAL A 71 -8.24 -3.75 -7.87
N VAL A 72 -8.91 -3.47 -6.75
CA VAL A 72 -9.65 -2.24 -6.51
C VAL A 72 -8.73 -1.23 -5.82
N ILE A 73 -8.44 -0.15 -6.53
CA ILE A 73 -7.62 0.95 -6.00
C ILE A 73 -8.47 1.82 -5.08
N ASP A 74 -7.98 2.03 -3.86
CA ASP A 74 -8.62 2.87 -2.85
C ASP A 74 -7.65 3.98 -2.40
N ASN A 75 -7.89 5.20 -2.88
CA ASN A 75 -7.07 6.36 -2.57
C ASN A 75 -7.44 6.94 -1.18
N ARG A 76 -6.53 6.84 -0.21
CA ARG A 76 -6.68 7.34 1.17
C ARG A 76 -5.62 8.41 1.47
N ALA A 77 -5.86 9.60 0.93
CA ALA A 77 -4.98 10.75 1.06
C ALA A 77 -4.98 11.37 2.47
N GLY A 78 -3.89 12.05 2.83
CA GLY A 78 -3.77 12.85 4.05
C GLY A 78 -2.63 12.45 4.99
N SER A 79 -2.15 13.43 5.76
CA SER A 79 -1.06 13.29 6.74
C SER A 79 0.26 12.70 6.16
N GLY A 80 0.55 12.96 4.88
CA GLY A 80 1.71 12.36 4.19
C GLY A 80 1.54 10.85 3.92
N GLY A 81 0.31 10.36 3.91
CA GLY A 81 -0.02 8.96 3.67
C GLY A 81 -0.16 8.10 4.92
N LEU A 82 -0.04 8.69 6.12
CA LEU A 82 -0.22 7.93 7.37
C LEU A 82 -1.61 7.35 7.53
N ILE A 83 -2.65 7.99 6.97
CA ILE A 83 -4.03 7.49 7.08
C ILE A 83 -4.13 6.11 6.41
N ALA A 84 -3.64 5.97 5.18
CA ALA A 84 -3.60 4.69 4.48
C ALA A 84 -2.72 3.65 5.19
N ALA A 85 -1.57 4.06 5.72
CA ALA A 85 -0.66 3.15 6.42
C ALA A 85 -1.27 2.60 7.72
N GLN A 86 -1.93 3.46 8.51
CA GLN A 86 -2.64 3.06 9.73
C GLN A 86 -3.83 2.13 9.41
N GLU A 87 -4.55 2.41 8.34
CA GLU A 87 -5.64 1.55 7.88
C GLU A 87 -5.12 0.17 7.43
N ALA A 88 -4.05 0.15 6.64
CA ALA A 88 -3.39 -1.08 6.21
C ALA A 88 -2.88 -1.90 7.41
N ALA A 89 -2.26 -1.26 8.40
CA ALA A 89 -1.76 -1.92 9.60
C ALA A 89 -2.87 -2.55 10.47
N ARG A 90 -4.11 -2.06 10.36
CA ARG A 90 -5.29 -2.58 11.09
C ARG A 90 -6.13 -3.52 10.24
N ALA A 91 -5.82 -3.67 8.97
CA ALA A 91 -6.57 -4.54 8.07
C ALA A 91 -6.43 -6.01 8.50
N GLN A 92 -7.42 -6.81 8.12
CA GLN A 92 -7.34 -8.26 8.32
C GLN A 92 -6.13 -8.81 7.55
N ALA A 93 -5.30 -9.62 8.22
CA ALA A 93 -4.11 -10.23 7.63
C ALA A 93 -4.46 -11.46 6.77
N ASP A 94 -5.36 -11.28 5.80
CA ASP A 94 -5.89 -12.33 4.91
C ASP A 94 -5.41 -12.21 3.46
N GLY A 95 -4.51 -11.27 3.17
CA GLY A 95 -3.93 -11.02 1.85
C GLY A 95 -4.76 -10.11 0.94
N TYR A 96 -6.03 -9.82 1.27
CA TYR A 96 -6.90 -9.05 0.38
C TYR A 96 -6.79 -7.54 0.53
N THR A 97 -6.05 -7.04 1.53
CA THR A 97 -5.70 -5.63 1.63
C THR A 97 -4.20 -5.47 1.44
N LEU A 98 -3.83 -4.79 0.35
CA LEU A 98 -2.48 -4.41 0.01
C LEU A 98 -2.31 -2.91 0.20
N PHE A 99 -1.07 -2.46 0.39
CA PHE A 99 -0.75 -1.07 0.62
C PHE A 99 0.45 -0.65 -0.22
N MET A 100 0.29 0.45 -0.97
CA MET A 100 1.39 1.11 -1.69
C MET A 100 2.28 1.87 -0.69
N ALA A 101 3.16 1.14 -0.03
CA ALA A 101 4.13 1.72 0.89
C ALA A 101 5.18 2.55 0.15
N SER A 102 5.68 3.59 0.81
CA SER A 102 6.89 4.31 0.42
C SER A 102 7.72 4.64 1.65
N GLY A 103 8.98 5.05 1.48
CA GLY A 103 9.78 5.48 2.64
C GLY A 103 9.25 6.74 3.33
N ALA A 104 8.28 7.47 2.75
CA ALA A 104 7.57 8.52 3.49
C ALA A 104 6.83 7.96 4.71
N GLN A 105 6.11 6.85 4.54
CA GLN A 105 5.38 6.19 5.63
C GLN A 105 6.27 5.22 6.39
N MET A 106 7.21 4.55 5.72
CA MET A 106 8.02 3.50 6.35
C MET A 106 9.26 4.02 7.09
N GLY A 107 9.77 5.21 6.76
CA GLY A 107 11.01 5.73 7.33
C GLY A 107 10.93 7.18 7.81
N ILE A 108 10.53 8.11 6.92
CA ILE A 108 10.52 9.55 7.22
C ILE A 108 9.53 9.86 8.35
N SER A 109 8.27 9.46 8.21
CA SER A 109 7.26 9.76 9.23
C SER A 109 7.58 9.15 10.60
N PRO A 110 7.99 7.86 10.71
CA PRO A 110 8.46 7.30 11.98
C PRO A 110 9.66 8.04 12.60
N ALA A 111 10.56 8.58 11.77
CA ALA A 111 11.69 9.37 12.26
C ALA A 111 11.30 10.78 12.74
N LEU A 112 10.26 11.37 12.15
CA LEU A 112 9.82 12.74 12.46
C LEU A 112 8.73 12.82 13.53
N ARG A 113 8.04 11.72 13.84
CA ARG A 113 6.88 11.69 14.75
C ARG A 113 7.11 10.68 15.85
N SER A 114 6.84 11.07 17.10
CA SER A 114 6.95 10.19 18.27
C SER A 114 6.02 8.97 18.21
N ASN A 115 4.89 9.09 17.50
CA ASN A 115 3.96 7.99 17.28
C ASN A 115 3.24 8.16 15.94
N VAL A 116 3.40 7.18 15.05
CA VAL A 116 2.69 7.09 13.76
C VAL A 116 1.54 6.09 13.76
N GLY A 117 1.32 5.37 14.87
CA GLY A 117 0.22 4.42 15.04
C GLY A 117 0.45 3.03 14.44
N TYR A 118 1.67 2.71 14.02
CA TYR A 118 2.11 1.39 13.56
C TYR A 118 3.64 1.26 13.67
N ASP A 119 4.15 0.02 13.56
CA ASP A 119 5.58 -0.27 13.44
C ASP A 119 5.89 -0.63 11.98
N PRO A 120 6.73 0.14 11.26
CA PRO A 120 6.95 -0.06 9.82
C PRO A 120 7.62 -1.40 9.48
N VAL A 121 8.24 -2.07 10.45
CA VAL A 121 8.89 -3.37 10.28
C VAL A 121 7.96 -4.50 10.71
N LYS A 122 7.26 -4.35 11.84
CA LYS A 122 6.46 -5.43 12.43
C LYS A 122 5.00 -5.46 11.97
N SER A 123 4.44 -4.31 11.57
CA SER A 123 3.02 -4.22 11.18
C SER A 123 2.75 -4.63 9.74
N PHE A 124 3.78 -4.90 8.92
CA PHE A 124 3.62 -5.18 7.49
C PHE A 124 4.49 -6.35 7.04
N ILE A 125 3.96 -7.13 6.10
CA ILE A 125 4.75 -8.07 5.30
C ILE A 125 5.10 -7.36 3.99
N HIS A 126 6.38 -7.11 3.77
CA HIS A 126 6.88 -6.46 2.54
C HIS A 126 6.89 -7.47 1.40
N VAL A 127 6.09 -7.22 0.36
CA VAL A 127 5.89 -8.18 -0.75
C VAL A 127 6.95 -7.99 -1.84
N ILE A 128 7.09 -6.77 -2.35
CA ILE A 128 7.98 -6.47 -3.48
C ILE A 128 8.29 -4.96 -3.52
N HIS A 129 9.50 -4.60 -3.99
CA HIS A 129 9.81 -3.23 -4.39
C HIS A 129 9.28 -2.98 -5.79
N LEU A 130 8.39 -1.99 -5.94
CA LEU A 130 7.68 -1.78 -7.20
C LEU A 130 8.46 -0.90 -8.18
N THR A 131 8.90 0.28 -7.72
CA THR A 131 9.51 1.31 -8.58
C THR A 131 10.37 2.26 -7.77
N ASP A 132 11.44 2.77 -8.37
CA ASP A 132 12.11 4.00 -7.96
C ASP A 132 11.65 5.17 -8.84
N THR A 133 11.38 6.32 -8.22
CA THR A 133 10.93 7.53 -8.93
C THR A 133 11.94 8.65 -8.71
N PRO A 134 12.64 9.13 -9.76
CA PRO A 134 13.50 10.29 -9.63
C PRO A 134 12.67 11.54 -9.35
N MET A 135 13.22 12.47 -8.57
CA MET A 135 12.61 13.77 -8.32
C MET A 135 13.16 14.82 -9.28
N SER A 136 12.31 15.74 -9.69
CA SER A 136 12.68 16.87 -10.54
C SER A 136 12.29 18.18 -9.88
N LEU A 137 13.18 19.16 -9.94
CA LEU A 137 12.88 20.54 -9.55
C LEU A 137 12.17 21.22 -10.71
N ILE A 138 10.92 21.62 -10.48
CA ILE A 138 10.06 22.24 -11.49
C ILE A 138 9.58 23.58 -10.92
N ALA A 139 9.61 24.61 -11.77
CA ALA A 139 9.10 25.94 -11.44
C ALA A 139 8.01 26.34 -12.44
N HIS A 140 7.15 27.28 -12.01
CA HIS A 140 6.18 27.90 -12.91
C HIS A 140 6.92 28.63 -14.05
N PRO A 141 6.48 28.54 -15.32
CA PRO A 141 7.21 29.08 -16.48
C PRO A 141 7.43 30.59 -16.44
N ALA A 142 6.60 31.33 -15.69
CA ALA A 142 6.76 32.77 -15.50
C ALA A 142 7.81 33.15 -14.43
N LEU A 143 8.38 32.18 -13.71
CA LEU A 143 9.43 32.46 -12.75
C LEU A 143 10.73 32.80 -13.53
N PRO A 144 11.39 33.95 -13.27
CA PRO A 144 12.59 34.35 -13.99
C PRO A 144 13.83 33.62 -13.47
N ALA A 145 13.81 32.29 -13.56
CA ALA A 145 14.92 31.39 -13.23
C ALA A 145 14.82 30.13 -14.09
N SER A 146 15.82 29.88 -14.93
CA SER A 146 15.84 28.76 -15.87
C SER A 146 16.67 27.57 -15.37
N ASN A 147 17.32 27.70 -14.21
CA ASN A 147 18.11 26.65 -13.59
C ASN A 147 18.16 26.83 -12.06
N ALA A 148 18.69 25.83 -11.36
CA ALA A 148 18.74 25.83 -9.90
C ALA A 148 19.58 26.99 -9.32
N LYS A 149 20.68 27.38 -9.97
CA LYS A 149 21.53 28.48 -9.51
C LYS A 149 20.78 29.82 -9.57
N GLU A 150 20.09 30.07 -10.68
CA GLU A 150 19.24 31.25 -10.84
C GLU A 150 18.06 31.25 -9.87
N LEU A 151 17.47 30.07 -9.60
CA LEU A 151 16.40 29.95 -8.61
C LEU A 151 16.88 30.36 -7.21
N VAL A 152 18.04 29.88 -6.78
CA VAL A 152 18.63 30.23 -5.48
C VAL A 152 18.89 31.73 -5.41
N ALA A 153 19.56 32.30 -6.42
CA ALA A 153 19.84 33.74 -6.49
C ALA A 153 18.55 34.58 -6.46
N TYR A 154 17.54 34.20 -7.24
CA TYR A 154 16.25 34.87 -7.27
C TYR A 154 15.53 34.79 -5.92
N SER A 155 15.55 33.62 -5.26
CA SER A 155 14.93 33.44 -3.94
C SER A 155 15.55 34.35 -2.88
N LEU A 156 16.88 34.51 -2.90
CA LEU A 156 17.61 35.36 -1.96
C LEU A 156 17.39 36.85 -2.23
N ALA A 157 17.29 37.25 -3.50
CA ALA A 157 16.96 38.62 -3.88
C ALA A 157 15.50 38.98 -3.59
N ASN A 158 14.62 37.98 -3.50
CA ASN A 158 13.17 38.14 -3.33
C ASN A 158 12.64 37.35 -2.12
N ARG A 159 13.28 37.55 -0.96
CA ARG A 159 12.96 36.81 0.26
C ARG A 159 11.47 36.85 0.61
N GLY A 160 10.93 35.71 1.03
CA GLY A 160 9.52 35.51 1.39
C GLY A 160 8.53 35.49 0.23
N LYS A 161 8.96 35.65 -1.03
CA LYS A 161 8.05 35.72 -2.19
C LYS A 161 7.85 34.37 -2.90
N LEU A 162 8.72 33.40 -2.67
CA LEU A 162 8.63 32.10 -3.34
C LEU A 162 7.94 31.07 -2.47
N ASN A 163 6.86 30.51 -3.02
CA ASN A 163 6.18 29.35 -2.45
C ASN A 163 6.63 28.07 -3.17
N THR A 164 6.76 26.98 -2.43
CA THR A 164 7.03 25.64 -2.95
C THR A 164 5.93 24.69 -2.53
N ALA A 165 5.61 23.73 -3.39
CA ALA A 165 4.58 22.74 -3.13
C ALA A 165 5.19 21.39 -2.75
N SER A 166 4.59 20.68 -1.79
CA SER A 166 4.86 19.26 -1.56
C SER A 166 3.56 18.47 -1.48
N THR A 167 3.67 17.14 -1.52
CA THR A 167 2.55 16.21 -1.27
C THR A 167 2.20 16.04 0.22
N GLY A 168 2.56 17.02 1.05
CA GLY A 168 2.31 17.02 2.49
C GLY A 168 3.59 17.01 3.34
N ASN A 169 3.41 17.17 4.65
CA ASN A 169 4.50 17.15 5.61
C ASN A 169 5.01 15.72 5.80
N GLY A 170 6.33 15.57 5.89
CA GLY A 170 6.99 14.27 6.10
C GLY A 170 7.01 13.36 4.86
N THR A 171 6.79 13.90 3.66
CA THR A 171 6.93 13.18 2.39
C THR A 171 8.31 13.40 1.77
N TYR A 172 8.65 12.61 0.74
CA TYR A 172 9.90 12.80 -0.02
C TYR A 172 10.00 14.20 -0.63
N THR A 173 8.94 14.71 -1.24
CA THR A 173 8.94 16.06 -1.86
C THR A 173 9.20 17.15 -0.81
N HIS A 174 8.65 17.03 0.40
CA HIS A 174 8.96 17.94 1.50
C HIS A 174 10.41 17.81 1.97
N MET A 175 10.90 16.59 2.23
CA MET A 175 12.28 16.38 2.70
C MET A 175 13.31 16.83 1.69
N THR A 176 13.06 16.65 0.40
CA THR A 176 13.95 17.13 -0.67
C THR A 176 13.96 18.64 -0.78
N LEU A 177 12.82 19.31 -0.59
CA LEU A 177 12.77 20.77 -0.54
C LEU A 177 13.54 21.31 0.67
N GLU A 178 13.37 20.71 1.85
CA GLU A 178 14.11 21.13 3.05
C GLU A 178 15.60 20.88 2.92
N LEU A 179 16.00 19.73 2.37
CA LEU A 179 17.41 19.45 2.07
C LEU A 179 17.98 20.45 1.06
N PHE A 180 17.23 20.79 0.01
CA PHE A 180 17.63 21.79 -0.97
C PHE A 180 17.85 23.17 -0.31
N LYS A 181 16.92 23.62 0.54
CA LYS A 181 17.06 24.87 1.31
C LYS A 181 18.29 24.84 2.21
N GLN A 182 18.53 23.74 2.92
CA GLN A 182 19.69 23.60 3.81
C GLN A 182 21.03 23.66 3.06
N ILE A 183 21.14 23.00 1.91
CA ILE A 183 22.38 22.96 1.12
C ILE A 183 22.64 24.29 0.42
N THR A 184 21.60 24.93 -0.12
CA THR A 184 21.76 26.09 -1.00
C THR A 184 21.56 27.44 -0.32
N GLY A 185 20.95 27.45 0.87
CA GLY A 185 20.51 28.66 1.55
C GLY A 185 19.29 29.34 0.91
N ALA A 186 18.61 28.68 -0.04
CA ALA A 186 17.44 29.25 -0.73
C ALA A 186 16.32 29.63 0.24
N ASP A 187 15.66 30.76 -0.04
CA ASP A 187 14.55 31.28 0.77
C ASP A 187 13.20 30.89 0.14
N LEU A 188 12.68 29.73 0.54
CA LEU A 188 11.50 29.11 -0.04
C LEU A 188 10.47 28.78 1.04
N THR A 189 9.25 29.29 0.89
CA THR A 189 8.13 29.03 1.79
C THR A 189 7.42 27.75 1.38
N HIS A 190 7.40 26.76 2.26
CA HIS A 190 6.76 25.47 1.99
C HIS A 190 5.24 25.54 2.17
N VAL A 191 4.49 25.03 1.18
CA VAL A 191 3.03 24.92 1.15
C VAL A 191 2.61 23.46 0.88
N PRO A 192 2.15 22.72 1.91
CA PRO A 192 1.78 21.31 1.76
C PRO A 192 0.39 21.10 1.14
N TYR A 193 0.28 20.15 0.22
CA TYR A 193 -0.98 19.64 -0.33
C TYR A 193 -1.41 18.33 0.35
N LYS A 194 -2.62 17.86 0.03
CA LYS A 194 -3.20 16.61 0.54
C LYS A 194 -3.16 15.52 -0.52
#